data_AF-A0AAE3KD77-F1
#
_entry.id   AF-A0AAE3KD77-F1
#
_cell.length_a   1.000
_cell.length_b   1.000
_cell.length_c   1.000
_cell.angle_alpha   90.00
_cell.angle_beta   90.00
_cell.angle_gamma   90.00
#
_symmetry.space_group_name_H-M   'P 1'
#
loop_
_entity.id
_entity.type
_entity.pdbx_description
1 polymer ?
#
loop_
_entity_poly.entity_id
_entity_poly.type
_entity_poly.pdbx_seq_one_letter_code
_entity_poly.pdbx_strand_id
1 'polypeptide(L)' 'MQRESDQHNPREDDQLKHELQGTLRGNRSSRIEEWRDPEPPADDDPDVPHASPPPRREPHHRATGQPAGDQE' A
#
# COMPACT_ATOMS: atom_id res chain seq x y z
N MET A 1 4.04 21.30 -31.34
CA MET A 1 4.24 20.22 -30.35
C MET A 1 3.23 19.13 -30.68
N GLN A 2 3.66 17.92 -30.98
CA GLN A 2 2.74 16.76 -31.07
C GLN A 2 2.47 16.26 -29.66
N ARG A 3 1.23 15.87 -29.37
CA ARG A 3 0.90 15.25 -28.08
C ARG A 3 1.04 13.75 -28.23
N GLU A 4 1.59 13.09 -27.22
CA GLU A 4 1.72 11.63 -27.17
C GLU A 4 0.39 10.87 -27.35
N SER A 5 -0.73 11.53 -27.06
CA SER A 5 -2.09 11.03 -27.26
C SER A 5 -2.57 11.02 -28.72
N ASP A 6 -1.79 11.55 -29.68
CA ASP A 6 -2.14 11.50 -31.11
C ASP A 6 -1.84 10.12 -31.75
N GLN A 7 -1.20 9.19 -31.01
CA GLN A 7 -0.78 7.88 -31.51
C GLN A 7 -1.94 6.88 -31.67
N HIS A 8 -2.98 6.98 -30.85
CA HIS A 8 -4.11 6.04 -30.83
C HIS A 8 -5.44 6.76 -30.75
N ASN A 9 -6.48 6.17 -31.32
CA ASN A 9 -7.84 6.70 -31.15
C ASN A 9 -8.37 6.38 -29.73
N PRO A 10 -9.35 7.13 -29.19
CA PRO A 10 -9.84 6.90 -27.82
C PRO A 10 -10.33 5.47 -27.53
N ARG A 11 -10.87 4.78 -28.54
CA ARG A 11 -11.38 3.41 -28.39
C ARG A 11 -10.26 2.37 -28.28
N GLU A 12 -9.22 2.51 -29.10
CA GLU A 12 -8.00 1.71 -29.03
C GLU A 12 -7.29 1.91 -27.70
N ASP A 13 -7.26 3.17 -27.24
CA ASP A 13 -6.68 3.55 -25.96
C ASP A 13 -7.40 2.86 -24.79
N ASP A 14 -8.73 2.80 -24.83
CA ASP A 14 -9.53 2.13 -23.81
C ASP A 14 -9.36 0.60 -23.84
N GLN A 15 -9.19 0.02 -25.02
CA GLN A 15 -8.88 -1.41 -25.14
C GLN A 15 -7.50 -1.75 -24.56
N LEU A 16 -6.47 -0.97 -24.91
CA LEU A 16 -5.11 -1.14 -24.39
C LEU A 16 -5.06 -0.99 -22.87
N LYS A 17 -5.80 -0.02 -22.31
CA LYS A 17 -5.95 0.14 -20.85
C LYS A 17 -6.57 -1.10 -20.22
N HIS A 18 -7.60 -1.68 -20.84
CA HIS A 18 -8.27 -2.87 -20.32
C HIS A 18 -7.34 -4.08 -20.29
N GLU A 19 -6.56 -4.29 -21.36
CA GLU A 19 -5.54 -5.35 -21.43
C GLU A 19 -4.47 -5.17 -20.35
N LEU A 20 -3.98 -3.94 -20.16
CA LEU A 20 -2.96 -3.64 -19.15
C LEU A 20 -3.51 -3.72 -17.70
N GLN A 21 -4.77 -3.36 -17.50
CA GLN A 21 -5.40 -3.33 -16.18
C GLN A 21 -5.49 -4.72 -15.55
N GLY A 22 -5.72 -5.76 -16.34
CA GLY A 22 -5.70 -7.15 -15.87
C GLY A 22 -4.33 -7.55 -15.32
N THR A 23 -3.26 -7.18 -16.02
CA THR A 23 -1.87 -7.46 -15.63
C THR A 23 -1.44 -6.66 -14.40
N LEU A 24 -1.84 -5.39 -14.30
CA LEU A 24 -1.46 -4.52 -13.18
C LEU A 24 -2.21 -4.86 -11.88
N ARG A 25 -3.46 -5.35 -11.98
CA ARG A 25 -4.29 -5.74 -10.84
C ARG A 25 -4.08 -7.20 -10.43
N GLY A 26 -3.35 -7.97 -11.25
CA GLY A 26 -3.00 -9.36 -10.98
C GLY A 26 -2.05 -9.50 -9.78
N ASN A 27 -2.60 -9.92 -8.64
CA ASN A 27 -1.93 -10.70 -7.60
C ASN A 27 -0.78 -10.04 -6.79
N ARG A 28 -0.73 -8.72 -6.73
CA ARG A 28 0.20 -7.96 -5.87
C ARG A 28 -0.55 -7.37 -4.69
N SER A 29 0.05 -7.44 -3.49
CA SER A 29 -0.36 -6.68 -2.32
C SER A 29 -0.65 -5.23 -2.75
N SER A 30 -1.66 -4.59 -2.15
CA SER A 30 -1.94 -3.18 -2.47
C SER A 30 -0.62 -2.41 -2.43
N ARG A 31 -0.36 -1.48 -3.36
CA ARG A 31 0.85 -0.62 -3.28
C ARG A 31 0.97 0.06 -1.90
N ILE A 32 -0.15 0.20 -1.20
CA ILE A 32 -0.27 0.73 0.18
C ILE A 32 0.17 -0.28 1.25
N GLU A 33 0.34 -1.55 0.94
CA GLU A 33 0.81 -2.59 1.87
C GLU A 33 2.25 -3.00 1.56
N GLU A 34 2.71 -2.83 0.31
CA GLU A 34 4.07 -3.12 -0.15
C GLU A 34 5.16 -2.40 0.68
N TRP A 35 4.93 -1.15 1.10
CA TRP A 35 5.91 -0.42 1.94
C TRP A 35 6.13 -1.05 3.33
N ARG A 36 5.23 -1.94 3.77
CA ARG A 36 5.37 -2.66 5.05
C ARG A 36 6.05 -4.00 4.90
N ASP A 37 6.20 -4.49 3.67
CA ASP A 37 6.83 -5.77 3.39
C ASP A 37 8.35 -5.58 3.41
N PRO A 38 9.11 -6.34 4.22
CA PRO A 38 10.57 -6.26 4.18
C PRO A 38 11.09 -6.74 2.81
N GLU A 39 12.12 -6.06 2.31
CA GLU A 39 12.83 -6.53 1.12
C GLU A 39 13.48 -7.92 1.37
N PRO A 40 13.55 -8.79 0.34
CA PRO A 40 14.24 -10.08 0.44
C PRO A 40 15.76 -9.89 0.64
N PRO A 41 16.46 -10.90 1.21
CA PRO A 41 17.89 -10.81 1.45
C PRO A 41 18.65 -10.79 0.12
N ALA A 42 19.72 -10.00 0.05
CA ALA A 42 20.68 -10.04 -1.04
C ALA A 42 21.63 -11.24 -0.91
N ASP A 43 22.27 -11.64 -2.01
CA ASP A 43 23.20 -12.79 -2.02
C ASP A 43 24.42 -12.61 -1.09
N ASP A 44 24.82 -11.37 -0.84
CA ASP A 44 25.94 -11.00 0.03
C ASP A 44 25.52 -10.68 1.48
N ASP A 45 24.24 -10.78 1.81
CA ASP A 45 23.77 -10.50 3.18
C ASP A 45 24.23 -11.58 4.16
N PRO A 46 24.60 -11.19 5.40
CA PRO A 46 24.88 -12.17 6.44
C PRO A 46 23.62 -12.98 6.76
N ASP A 47 23.79 -14.26 7.12
CA ASP A 47 22.68 -15.16 7.51
C ASP A 47 22.05 -14.71 8.83
N VAL A 48 21.13 -13.75 8.74
CA VAL A 48 20.37 -13.18 9.85
C VAL A 48 18.88 -13.48 9.68
N PRO A 49 18.15 -13.79 10.76
CA PRO A 49 16.70 -13.99 10.68
C PRO A 49 16.00 -12.71 10.19
N HIS A 50 15.13 -12.83 9.18
CA HIS A 50 14.28 -11.71 8.75
C HIS A 50 13.39 -11.21 9.88
N ALA A 51 13.31 -9.89 10.03
CA ALA A 51 12.47 -9.26 11.02
C ALA A 51 11.00 -9.61 10.76
N SER A 52 10.38 -10.37 11.66
CA SER A 52 8.92 -10.53 11.66
C SER A 52 8.26 -9.16 11.87
N PRO A 53 7.14 -8.86 11.18
CA PRO A 53 6.45 -7.60 11.35
C PRO A 53 6.10 -7.39 12.83
N PRO A 54 6.26 -6.17 13.37
CA PRO A 54 5.99 -5.91 14.77
C PRO A 54 4.52 -6.25 15.08
N PRO A 55 4.22 -6.76 16.29
CA PRO A 55 2.84 -7.05 16.66
C PRO A 55 1.99 -5.79 16.49
N ARG A 56 0.80 -5.96 15.89
CA ARG A 56 -0.16 -4.86 15.70
C ARG A 56 -0.43 -4.23 17.06
N ARG A 57 -0.07 -2.95 17.21
CA ARG A 57 -0.36 -2.20 18.44
C ARG A 57 -1.87 -2.20 18.65
N GLU A 58 -2.32 -2.82 19.74
CA GLU A 58 -3.69 -2.74 20.22
C GLU A 58 -4.09 -1.27 20.39
N PRO A 59 -5.29 -0.85 19.94
CA PRO A 59 -5.74 0.52 20.12
C PRO A 59 -5.91 0.78 21.62
N HIS A 60 -5.03 1.61 22.19
CA HIS A 60 -5.23 2.14 23.53
C HIS A 60 -6.51 2.96 23.52
N HIS A 61 -7.58 2.43 24.14
CA HIS A 61 -8.79 3.18 24.41
C HIS A 61 -8.38 4.43 25.19
N ARG A 62 -8.39 5.58 24.51
CA ARG A 62 -8.26 6.89 25.14
C ARG A 62 -9.35 6.97 26.20
N ALA A 63 -8.96 6.83 27.47
CA ALA A 63 -9.83 7.06 28.61
C ALA A 63 -10.46 8.44 28.42
N THR A 64 -11.74 8.44 28.07
CA THR A 64 -12.58 9.61 28.01
C THR A 64 -12.56 10.25 29.39
N GLY A 65 -12.25 11.55 29.41
CA GLY A 65 -12.12 12.33 30.64
C GLY A 65 -13.34 12.17 31.53
N GLN A 66 -13.07 11.98 32.82
CA GLN A 66 -14.05 12.22 33.88
C GLN A 66 -14.59 13.65 33.71
N PRO A 67 -15.91 13.87 33.56
CA PRO A 67 -16.45 15.20 33.75
C PRO A 67 -16.31 15.55 35.24
N ALA A 68 -15.77 16.74 35.50
CA ALA A 68 -15.79 17.35 36.82
C ALA A 68 -17.25 17.43 37.30
N GLY A 69 -17.58 16.65 38.31
CA GLY A 69 -18.81 16.80 39.06
C GLY A 69 -18.60 17.87 40.12
N ASP A 70 -19.23 19.03 39.89
CA ASP A 70 -19.69 19.94 40.93
C ASP A 70 -20.16 19.17 42.17
N GLN A 71 -19.56 19.46 43.32
CA GLN A 71 -20.15 19.19 44.64
C GLN A 71 -19.86 20.38 45.55
N GLU A 72 -20.94 21.15 45.75
CA GLU A 72 -21.34 22.04 46.87
C GLU A 72 -20.37 23.07 47.46
#